data_AF-A0A524I6T3-F1
#
_entry.id   AF-A0A524I6T3-F1
#
_cell.length_a   1.000
_cell.length_b   1.000
_cell.length_c   1.000
_cell.angle_alpha   90.00
_cell.angle_beta   90.00
_cell.angle_gamma   90.00
#
_symmetry.space_group_name_H-M   'P 1'
#
loop_
_entity.id
_entity.type
_entity.pdbx_description
1 polymer ?
#
loop_
_entity_poly.entity_id
_entity_poly.type
_entity_poly.pdbx_seq_one_letter_code
_entity_poly.pdbx_strand_id
1 'polypeptide(L)' 'MDNRKDKRFLEKNTIFIKSTAEGQEPVYGIGINAHTHDLSLSGARICTPQYFPVGSVVRIVIELERT' A
#
# COMPACT_ATOMS: atom_id res chain seq x y z
N MET A 1 -8.85 12.89 -21.23
CA MET A 1 -7.78 13.75 -20.70
C MET A 1 -7.16 13.04 -19.53
N ASP A 2 -5.85 12.83 -19.55
CA ASP A 2 -5.16 12.16 -18.46
C ASP A 2 -4.95 13.17 -17.33
N ASN A 3 -5.89 13.22 -16.39
CA ASN A 3 -5.92 14.21 -15.30
C ASN A 3 -4.92 13.86 -14.17
N ARG A 4 -3.92 13.03 -14.48
CA ARG A 4 -2.96 12.53 -13.50
C ARG A 4 -1.70 13.40 -13.54
N LYS A 5 -1.31 13.90 -12.37
CA LYS A 5 -0.09 14.69 -12.20
C LYS A 5 1.17 13.86 -12.43
N ASP A 6 1.18 12.63 -11.93
CA ASP A 6 2.38 11.78 -11.90
C ASP A 6 2.23 10.57 -12.83
N LYS A 7 3.33 10.24 -13.52
CA LYS A 7 3.45 9.00 -14.28
C LYS A 7 3.31 7.80 -13.33
N ARG A 8 2.58 6.77 -13.80
CA ARG A 8 2.48 5.49 -13.08
C ARG A 8 3.41 4.45 -13.67
N PHE A 9 4.06 3.68 -12.80
CA PHE A 9 4.93 2.55 -13.09
C PHE A 9 4.13 1.26 -12.84
N LEU A 10 3.90 0.48 -13.89
CA LEU A 10 3.17 -0.79 -13.82
C LEU A 10 4.08 -1.87 -13.22
N GLU A 11 4.22 -1.85 -11.90
CA GLU A 11 5.09 -2.75 -11.16
C GLU A 11 4.32 -3.45 -10.04
N LYS A 12 4.57 -4.76 -9.92
CA LYS A 12 4.00 -5.61 -8.87
C LYS A 12 5.03 -5.79 -7.77
N ASN A 13 4.90 -4.97 -6.73
CA ASN A 13 5.74 -5.02 -5.53
C ASN A 13 4.96 -5.70 -4.40
N THR A 14 5.65 -6.50 -3.60
CA THR A 14 5.10 -7.04 -2.35
C THR A 14 4.90 -5.90 -1.37
N ILE A 15 3.72 -5.85 -0.74
CA ILE A 15 3.45 -4.87 0.31
C ILE A 15 2.87 -5.53 1.55
N PHE A 16 3.11 -4.88 2.67
CA PHE A 16 2.52 -5.23 3.96
C PHE A 16 1.75 -4.03 4.53
N ILE A 17 0.44 -4.16 4.70
CA ILE A 17 -0.40 -3.13 5.30
C ILE A 17 -0.42 -3.33 6.82
N LYS A 18 0.11 -2.35 7.56
CA LYS A 18 0.15 -2.36 9.03
C LYS A 18 -1.14 -1.80 9.63
N SER A 19 -1.53 -2.33 10.80
CA SER A 19 -2.58 -1.73 11.62
C SER A 19 -2.22 -0.31 12.06
N THR A 20 -3.20 0.60 12.06
CA THR A 20 -3.07 2.00 12.48
C THR A 20 -3.61 2.26 13.90
N ALA A 21 -4.01 1.21 14.63
CA ALA A 21 -4.45 1.34 16.02
C ALA A 21 -3.27 1.76 16.92
N GLU A 22 -3.27 3.03 17.33
CA GLU A 22 -2.36 3.55 18.35
C GLU A 22 -2.70 2.91 19.71
N GLY A 23 -1.76 2.16 20.30
CA GLY A 23 -1.84 1.79 21.73
C GLY A 23 -1.74 0.32 22.08
N GLN A 24 -1.58 -0.60 21.13
CA GLN A 24 -1.13 -1.96 21.46
C GLN A 24 0.20 -2.22 20.76
N GLU A 25 1.18 -2.60 21.58
CA GLU A 25 2.51 -3.13 21.25
C GLU A 25 2.60 -3.77 19.85
N PRO A 26 3.76 -3.70 19.17
CA PRO A 26 3.91 -4.28 17.84
C PRO A 26 3.72 -5.80 17.94
N VAL A 27 2.48 -6.26 17.76
CA VAL A 27 2.21 -7.64 17.47
C VAL A 27 2.73 -7.84 16.06
N TYR A 28 4.00 -8.20 15.97
CA TYR A 28 4.60 -8.85 14.81
C TYR A 28 3.63 -9.97 14.38
N GLY A 29 2.78 -9.71 13.38
CA GLY A 29 1.80 -10.68 12.90
C GLY A 29 0.44 -10.12 12.43
N ILE A 30 0.00 -8.93 12.85
CA ILE A 30 -1.32 -8.39 12.44
C ILE A 30 -1.15 -7.36 11.33
N GLY A 31 -0.75 -7.80 10.16
CA GLY A 31 -0.80 -6.99 8.95
C GLY A 31 -1.22 -7.81 7.75
N ILE A 32 -1.66 -7.12 6.71
CA ILE A 32 -2.28 -7.74 5.55
C ILE A 32 -1.25 -7.77 4.42
N ASN A 33 -0.91 -8.98 3.97
CA ASN A 33 -0.14 -9.18 2.75
C ASN A 33 -0.97 -8.73 1.54
N ALA A 34 -0.37 -7.90 0.71
CA ALA A 34 -0.98 -7.37 -0.50
C ALA A 34 0.10 -7.14 -1.55
N HIS A 35 -0.28 -6.62 -2.72
CA HIS A 35 0.68 -6.19 -3.74
C HIS A 35 0.21 -4.95 -4.46
N THR A 36 1.16 -4.21 -5.03
CA THR A 36 0.82 -3.10 -5.94
C THR A 36 0.38 -3.68 -7.28
N HIS A 37 -0.60 -3.04 -7.91
CA HIS A 37 -0.84 -3.15 -9.34
C HIS A 37 0.02 -2.14 -10.10
N ASP A 38 0.15 -0.93 -9.53
CA ASP A 38 1.08 0.10 -10.01
C ASP A 38 1.38 1.14 -8.92
N LEU A 39 2.44 1.91 -9.16
CA LEU A 39 2.94 2.96 -8.27
C LEU A 39 3.14 4.28 -9.02
N SER A 40 3.13 5.38 -8.28
CA SER A 40 3.54 6.71 -8.71
C SER A 40 4.11 7.46 -7.52
N LEU A 41 4.71 8.64 -7.75
CA LEU A 41 5.25 9.45 -6.65
C LEU A 41 4.19 9.93 -5.65
N SER A 42 2.93 10.07 -6.08
CA SER A 42 1.84 10.55 -5.22
C SER A 42 0.85 9.49 -4.76
N GLY A 43 1.00 8.23 -5.20
CA GLY A 43 0.08 7.18 -4.79
C GLY A 43 0.28 5.83 -5.44
N ALA A 44 -0.49 4.85 -4.95
CA ALA A 44 -0.41 3.43 -5.33
C ALA A 44 -1.80 2.87 -5.65
N ARG A 45 -1.90 1.90 -6.57
CA ARG A 45 -3.06 1.02 -6.67
C ARG A 45 -2.66 -0.31 -6.03
N ILE A 46 -3.44 -0.75 -5.05
CA ILE A 46 -3.13 -1.90 -4.21
C ILE A 46 -4.21 -2.96 -4.40
N CYS A 47 -3.78 -4.19 -4.65
CA CYS A 47 -4.64 -5.37 -4.62
C CYS A 47 -4.52 -6.02 -3.24
N THR A 48 -5.61 -6.02 -2.49
CA THR A 48 -5.68 -6.55 -1.12
C THR A 48 -6.97 -7.35 -0.92
N PRO A 49 -6.95 -8.43 -0.13
CA PRO A 49 -8.17 -9.16 0.24
C PRO A 49 -9.05 -8.40 1.25
N GLN A 50 -8.52 -7.38 1.92
CA GLN A 50 -9.23 -6.61 2.95
C GLN A 50 -9.92 -5.38 2.36
N TYR A 51 -11.18 -5.15 2.76
CA TYR A 51 -11.88 -3.90 2.48
C TYR A 51 -11.44 -2.79 3.45
N PHE A 52 -11.15 -1.61 2.88
CA PHE A 52 -10.92 -0.38 3.62
C PHE A 52 -11.90 0.69 3.13
N PRO A 53 -12.73 1.28 4.01
CA PRO A 53 -13.62 2.38 3.62
C PRO A 53 -12.85 3.57 3.02
N VAL A 54 -13.49 4.30 2.10
CA VAL A 54 -12.94 5.56 1.57
C VAL A 54 -12.67 6.54 2.73
N GLY A 55 -11.51 7.18 2.72
CA GLY A 55 -11.06 8.07 3.80
C GLY A 55 -10.25 7.38 4.90
N SER A 56 -10.13 6.04 4.87
CA SER A 56 -9.27 5.31 5.80
C SER A 56 -7.81 5.68 5.60
N VAL A 57 -7.10 5.89 6.71
CA VAL A 57 -5.65 6.02 6.72
C VAL A 57 -5.03 4.66 6.97
N VAL A 58 -4.15 4.23 6.06
CA VAL A 58 -3.40 2.97 6.17
C VAL A 58 -1.90 3.24 6.13
N ARG A 59 -1.14 2.45 6.87
CA ARG A 59 0.32 2.48 6.81
C ARG A 59 0.81 1.27 6.03
N ILE A 60 1.55 1.50 4.95
CA ILE A 60 2.09 0.43 4.11
C ILE A 60 3.62 0.37 4.20
N VAL A 61 4.16 -0.83 4.13
CA VAL A 61 5.57 -1.08 3.82
C VAL A 61 5.62 -1.71 2.44
N ILE A 62 6.45 -1.16 1.56
CA ILE A 62 6.63 -1.65 0.19
C ILE A 62 8.04 -2.22 0.09
N GLU A 63 8.15 -3.46 -0.35
CA GLU A 63 9.43 -4.06 -0.70
C GLU A 63 9.73 -3.71 -2.17
N LEU A 64 10.76 -2.90 -2.37
CA LEU A 64 11.22 -2.50 -3.70
C LEU A 64 12.51 -3.27 -4.01
N GLU A 65 12.57 -3.85 -5.20
CA GLU A 65 13.81 -4.41 -5.71
C GLU A 65 14.73 -3.27 -6.16
N ARG A 66 16.02 -3.36 -5.82
CA ARG A 66 17.02 -2.48 -6.43
C ARG A 66 17.27 -2.96 -7.86
N THR A 67 16.91 -2.13 -8.82
CA THR A 67 17.34 -2.25 -10.22
C THR A 67 18.73 -1.65 -10.41
#